data_AF-G3IRC7-F1
#
_entry.id   AF-G3IRC7-F1
#
_cell.length_a   1.000
_cell.length_b   1.000
_cell.length_c   1.000
_cell.angle_alpha   90.00
_cell.angle_beta   90.00
_cell.angle_gamma   90.00
#
_symmetry.space_group_name_H-M   'P 1'
#
loop_
_entity.id
_entity.type
_entity.pdbx_description
1 polymer ?
#
loop_
_entity_poly.entity_id
_entity_poly.type
_entity_poly.pdbx_seq_one_letter_code
_entity_poly.pdbx_strand_id
1 'polypeptide(L)'
;MIKKRLHLSDVLDRRIWHMPSGKLGKPMKANPGLARKAPIIPVLCHLLLEAFDMLHNFHTQQFSNLLLVKQAKNCLIKNKPLLGRGFIIEHMINTKKIVAGNVKTLLDHRARETGRKMSQAEFGKLVGLSQRTVSYLFDEENVESIRSDTIDKLAEHFGLQAFHLMIPNQPIEELLSNRIEKLVENYLHSDNSGKHATMVVSETRAHYQGEEYINKVVNGST
;
A
#
# COMPACT_ATOMS: atom_id res chain seq x y z
N MET A 1 40.58 18.68 23.69
CA MET A 1 40.34 17.49 22.82
C MET A 1 39.01 17.67 22.11
N ILE A 2 39.02 17.95 20.79
CA ILE A 2 37.81 18.21 20.00
C ILE A 2 37.45 16.92 19.23
N LYS A 3 36.28 16.32 19.51
CA LYS A 3 35.73 15.19 18.75
C LYS A 3 35.15 15.72 17.42
N LYS A 4 35.78 15.40 16.29
CA LYS A 4 35.19 15.61 14.95
C LYS A 4 34.00 14.66 14.76
N ARG A 5 32.83 15.20 14.44
CA ARG A 5 31.68 14.44 13.90
C ARG A 5 31.96 14.10 12.44
N LEU A 6 31.89 12.81 12.10
CA LEU A 6 31.87 12.35 10.70
C LEU A 6 30.51 12.66 10.08
N HIS A 7 30.52 13.23 8.88
CA HIS A 7 29.31 13.51 8.10
C HIS A 7 28.87 12.23 7.37
N LEU A 8 27.56 11.96 7.35
CA LEU A 8 26.97 10.74 6.78
C LEU A 8 27.24 10.57 5.27
N SER A 9 27.60 11.66 4.57
CA SER A 9 28.05 11.64 3.17
C SER A 9 29.38 10.90 2.99
N ASP A 10 30.26 10.93 3.99
CA ASP A 10 31.63 10.40 3.87
C ASP A 10 31.69 8.87 4.03
N VAL A 11 30.61 8.28 4.57
CA VAL A 11 30.46 6.83 4.79
C VAL A 11 29.91 6.13 3.54
N LEU A 12 29.11 6.83 2.72
CA LEU A 12 28.46 6.26 1.54
C LEU A 12 29.36 6.23 0.31
N ASP A 13 30.43 7.02 0.27
CA ASP A 13 31.32 7.16 -0.89
C ASP A 13 32.41 6.07 -0.99
N ARG A 14 32.61 5.25 0.06
CA ARG A 14 33.70 4.25 0.13
C ARG A 14 33.30 2.80 -0.13
N ARG A 15 32.03 2.49 -0.40
CA ARG A 15 31.55 1.11 -0.58
C ARG A 15 31.23 0.70 -2.03
N ILE A 16 31.40 1.61 -2.97
CA ILE A 16 31.31 1.30 -4.40
C ILE A 16 32.73 1.50 -4.94
N TRP A 17 33.26 0.55 -5.70
CA TRP A 17 34.62 0.46 -6.28
C TRP A 17 35.53 -0.61 -5.67
N HIS A 18 35.15 -1.88 -5.81
CA HIS A 18 36.10 -2.95 -6.13
C HIS A 18 35.39 -4.07 -6.92
N MET A 19 35.54 -4.04 -8.24
CA MET A 19 35.36 -5.23 -9.09
C MET A 19 36.64 -5.46 -9.89
N PRO A 20 37.05 -6.73 -10.11
CA PRO A 20 38.29 -7.08 -10.80
C PRO A 20 38.18 -6.82 -12.30
N SER A 21 39.22 -6.18 -12.85
CA SER A 21 39.34 -5.78 -14.25
C SER A 21 39.61 -6.99 -15.17
N GLY A 22 38.58 -7.43 -15.90
CA GLY A 22 38.69 -8.25 -17.10
C GLY A 22 38.80 -7.37 -18.36
N LYS A 23 39.71 -7.74 -19.27
CA LYS A 23 40.15 -6.98 -20.45
C LYS A 23 39.00 -6.49 -21.35
N LEU A 24 38.96 -5.18 -21.61
CA LEU A 24 38.16 -4.56 -22.67
C LEU A 24 39.05 -3.71 -23.59
N GLY A 25 38.78 -3.82 -24.89
CA GLY A 25 39.50 -3.15 -25.97
C GLY A 25 39.41 -1.63 -25.94
N LYS A 26 40.19 -1.00 -26.83
CA LYS A 26 40.46 0.44 -26.92
C LYS A 26 39.19 1.30 -26.84
N PRO A 27 39.20 2.42 -26.08
CA PRO A 27 38.03 3.30 -25.98
C PRO A 27 37.85 4.16 -27.24
N MET A 28 36.64 4.16 -27.80
CA MET A 28 36.17 5.20 -28.72
C MET A 28 36.07 6.53 -27.96
N LYS A 29 36.55 7.62 -28.58
CA LYS A 29 36.42 8.99 -28.06
C LYS A 29 34.94 9.38 -27.98
N ALA A 30 34.41 9.52 -26.77
CA ALA A 30 33.07 10.03 -26.53
C ALA A 30 33.06 11.57 -26.50
N ASN A 31 32.06 12.14 -27.14
CA ASN A 31 31.76 13.56 -27.25
C ASN A 31 31.21 14.10 -25.90
N PRO A 32 31.78 15.14 -25.28
CA PRO A 32 31.46 15.52 -23.89
C PRO A 32 30.11 16.26 -23.70
N GLY A 33 29.26 16.36 -24.72
CA GLY A 33 28.05 17.19 -24.70
C GLY A 33 26.72 16.51 -24.35
N LEU A 34 26.67 15.19 -24.12
CA LEU A 34 25.38 14.49 -23.91
C LEU A 34 25.50 13.26 -23.00
N ALA A 35 25.93 13.47 -21.75
CA ALA A 35 25.71 12.49 -20.69
C ALA A 35 24.22 12.54 -20.26
N ARG A 36 23.37 11.77 -20.95
CA ARG A 36 22.00 11.48 -20.52
C ARG A 36 22.04 10.86 -19.12
N LYS A 37 21.75 11.66 -18.10
CA LYS A 37 21.33 11.15 -16.79
C LYS A 37 19.88 10.69 -16.90
N ALA A 38 19.66 9.41 -17.16
CA ALA A 38 18.50 8.64 -16.71
C ALA A 38 18.75 7.14 -17.04
N PRO A 39 18.29 6.16 -16.21
CA PRO A 39 17.14 6.26 -15.32
C PRO A 39 17.41 5.61 -13.94
N ILE A 40 18.07 6.32 -13.01
CA ILE A 40 18.04 5.89 -11.59
C ILE A 40 16.69 6.30 -10.95
N ILE A 41 16.03 7.32 -11.51
CA ILE A 41 14.78 7.88 -10.99
C ILE A 41 13.55 6.97 -11.19
N PRO A 42 13.33 6.33 -12.36
CA PRO A 42 12.24 5.36 -12.54
C PRO A 42 12.38 4.13 -11.65
N VAL A 43 13.60 3.62 -11.46
CA VAL A 43 13.87 2.46 -10.58
C VAL A 43 13.63 2.82 -9.11
N LEU A 44 14.04 4.01 -8.67
CA LEU A 44 13.72 4.52 -7.33
C LEU A 44 12.22 4.78 -7.13
N CYS A 45 11.50 5.24 -8.15
CA CYS A 45 10.05 5.39 -8.08
C CYS A 45 9.34 4.03 -8.02
N HIS A 46 9.83 3.03 -8.78
CA HIS A 46 9.32 1.66 -8.70
C HIS A 46 9.58 1.04 -7.33
N LEU A 47 10.77 1.21 -6.76
CA LEU A 47 11.11 0.73 -5.40
C LEU A 47 10.35 1.48 -4.30
N LEU A 48 10.06 2.78 -4.47
CA LEU A 48 9.25 3.56 -3.53
C LEU A 48 7.76 3.21 -3.63
N LEU A 49 7.28 2.79 -4.80
CA LEU A 49 5.91 2.30 -5.02
C LEU A 49 5.76 0.85 -4.63
N GLU A 50 6.75 -0.01 -4.85
CA GLU A 50 6.82 -1.35 -4.26
C GLU A 50 6.96 -1.26 -2.74
N ALA A 51 7.67 -0.27 -2.20
CA ALA A 51 7.63 0.03 -0.77
C ALA A 51 6.26 0.55 -0.33
N PHE A 52 5.51 1.25 -1.20
CA PHE A 52 4.16 1.73 -0.93
C PHE A 52 3.11 0.60 -1.01
N ASP A 53 3.25 -0.34 -1.95
CA ASP A 53 2.46 -1.56 -2.09
C ASP A 53 2.86 -2.59 -1.03
N MET A 54 4.13 -2.65 -0.63
CA MET A 54 4.58 -3.36 0.57
C MET A 54 3.99 -2.69 1.81
N LEU A 55 3.93 -1.36 1.93
CA LEU A 55 3.23 -0.63 2.99
C LEU A 55 1.70 -0.81 2.94
N HIS A 56 1.14 -1.06 1.76
CA HIS A 56 -0.28 -1.37 1.56
C HIS A 56 -0.59 -2.84 1.88
N ASN A 57 0.40 -3.73 1.75
CA ASN A 57 0.39 -5.11 2.22
C ASN A 57 0.93 -5.27 3.67
N PHE A 58 1.49 -4.21 4.26
CA PHE A 58 1.96 -4.17 5.64
C PHE A 58 0.85 -3.61 6.53
N HIS A 59 0.14 -4.52 7.18
CA HIS A 59 -0.63 -4.17 8.36
C HIS A 59 0.30 -3.62 9.44
N THR A 60 0.36 -2.29 9.57
CA THR A 60 0.42 -1.48 10.82
C THR A 60 0.99 -0.10 10.48
N GLN A 61 0.12 0.86 10.14
CA GLN A 61 0.45 2.27 10.32
C GLN A 61 -0.79 3.19 10.26
N GLN A 62 -1.65 3.05 11.27
CA GLN A 62 -2.32 4.21 11.82
C GLN A 62 -1.51 4.61 13.07
N PHE A 63 -0.96 5.83 13.04
CA PHE A 63 -0.19 6.50 14.10
C PHE A 63 1.23 5.96 14.35
N SER A 64 2.25 6.45 13.65
CA SER A 64 2.79 7.77 13.93
C SER A 64 3.63 8.18 12.74
N ASN A 65 3.10 9.06 11.91
CA ASN A 65 3.89 10.04 11.19
C ASN A 65 2.98 10.82 10.25
N LEU A 66 2.36 11.87 10.78
CA LEU A 66 1.92 13.00 9.95
C LEU A 66 3.06 13.43 9.01
N LEU A 67 4.33 13.20 9.41
CA LEU A 67 5.54 13.42 8.63
C LEU A 67 5.75 12.41 7.48
N LEU A 68 5.43 11.12 7.62
CA LEU A 68 5.59 10.06 6.61
C LEU A 68 4.43 10.12 5.64
N VAL A 69 3.20 10.35 6.12
CA VAL A 69 2.07 10.65 5.25
C VAL A 69 2.32 11.95 4.49
N LYS A 70 2.86 13.00 5.14
CA LYS A 70 3.31 14.21 4.43
C LYS A 70 4.47 13.93 3.48
N GLN A 71 5.45 13.10 3.82
CA GLN A 71 6.60 12.78 2.98
C GLN A 71 6.18 11.93 1.78
N ALA A 72 5.33 10.93 1.96
CA ALA A 72 4.74 10.12 0.90
C ALA A 72 3.85 10.97 0.00
N LYS A 73 2.96 11.80 0.57
CA LYS A 73 2.15 12.76 -0.19
C LYS A 73 3.04 13.76 -0.95
N ASN A 74 4.09 14.28 -0.33
CA ASN A 74 5.05 15.18 -0.98
C ASN A 74 5.87 14.46 -2.06
N CYS A 75 6.19 13.19 -1.88
CA CYS A 75 6.85 12.34 -2.86
C CYS A 75 5.93 12.10 -4.07
N LEU A 76 4.67 11.72 -3.82
CA LEU A 76 3.62 11.59 -4.84
C LEU A 76 3.38 12.90 -5.58
N ILE A 77 3.32 14.04 -4.89
CA ILE A 77 3.15 15.36 -5.51
C ILE A 77 4.37 15.73 -6.36
N LYS A 78 5.60 15.52 -5.85
CA LYS A 78 6.84 15.82 -6.58
C LYS A 78 7.04 14.93 -7.80
N ASN A 79 6.58 13.67 -7.73
CA ASN A 79 6.71 12.69 -8.81
C ASN A 79 5.42 12.54 -9.64
N LYS A 80 4.40 13.36 -9.41
CA LYS A 80 3.15 13.40 -10.21
C LYS A 80 3.38 13.54 -11.73
N PRO A 81 4.42 14.23 -12.24
CA PRO A 81 4.73 14.25 -13.67
C PRO A 81 5.27 12.92 -14.21
N LEU A 82 5.83 12.07 -13.34
CA LEU A 82 6.45 10.78 -13.68
C LEU A 82 5.44 9.62 -13.57
N LEU A 83 4.44 9.76 -12.68
CA LEU A 83 3.29 8.88 -12.61
C LEU A 83 2.37 9.21 -13.78
N GLY A 84 2.48 8.47 -14.88
CA GLY A 84 1.61 8.63 -16.04
C GLY A 84 0.13 8.63 -15.62
N ARG A 85 -0.72 9.36 -16.35
CA ARG A 85 -2.17 9.45 -16.06
C ARG A 85 -2.83 8.08 -15.86
N GLY A 86 -2.34 7.04 -16.54
CA GLY A 86 -2.82 5.66 -16.38
C GLY A 86 -2.66 5.09 -14.98
N PHE A 87 -1.52 5.33 -14.32
CA PHE A 87 -1.23 4.77 -12.99
C PHE A 87 -2.16 5.31 -11.90
N ILE A 88 -2.43 6.61 -11.92
CA ILE A 88 -3.33 7.25 -10.94
C ILE A 88 -4.76 6.72 -11.12
N ILE A 89 -5.21 6.57 -12.37
CA ILE A 89 -6.54 6.04 -12.69
C ILE A 89 -6.65 4.59 -12.22
N GLU A 90 -5.65 3.75 -12.47
CA GLU A 90 -5.63 2.35 -12.05
C GLU A 90 -5.70 2.20 -10.53
N HIS A 91 -4.90 2.96 -9.78
CA HIS A 91 -4.94 2.91 -8.31
C HIS A 91 -6.28 3.37 -7.73
N MET A 92 -6.89 4.42 -8.31
CA MET A 92 -8.22 4.90 -7.91
C MET A 92 -9.31 3.85 -8.20
N ILE A 93 -9.27 3.22 -9.38
CA ILE A 93 -10.17 2.14 -9.77
C ILE A 93 -10.02 0.97 -8.79
N ASN A 94 -8.79 0.58 -8.46
CA ASN A 94 -8.51 -0.52 -7.55
C ASN A 94 -9.06 -0.25 -6.14
N THR A 95 -8.83 0.95 -5.60
CA THR A 95 -9.35 1.32 -4.27
C THR A 95 -10.87 1.23 -4.23
N LYS A 96 -11.56 1.76 -5.25
CA LYS A 96 -13.01 1.68 -5.32
C LYS A 96 -13.50 0.23 -5.39
N LYS A 97 -12.88 -0.60 -6.24
CA LYS A 97 -13.21 -2.03 -6.38
C LYS A 97 -13.06 -2.77 -5.06
N ILE A 98 -11.98 -2.49 -4.32
CA ILE A 98 -11.74 -3.08 -3.01
C ILE A 98 -12.85 -2.68 -2.02
N VAL A 99 -13.14 -1.39 -1.90
CA VAL A 99 -14.20 -0.90 -1.01
C VAL A 99 -15.56 -1.49 -1.39
N ALA A 100 -15.92 -1.48 -2.67
CA ALA A 100 -17.17 -2.04 -3.17
C ALA A 100 -17.28 -3.55 -2.88
N GLY A 101 -16.19 -4.30 -3.09
CA GLY A 101 -16.12 -5.72 -2.77
C GLY A 101 -16.34 -6.00 -1.28
N ASN A 102 -15.65 -5.27 -0.41
CA ASN A 102 -15.80 -5.42 1.04
C ASN A 102 -17.21 -5.04 1.52
N VAL A 103 -17.78 -3.93 1.02
CA VAL A 103 -19.16 -3.53 1.34
C VAL A 103 -20.16 -4.58 0.87
N LYS A 104 -19.97 -5.16 -0.31
CA LYS A 104 -20.83 -6.25 -0.81
C LYS A 104 -20.77 -7.48 0.10
N THR A 105 -19.57 -7.89 0.50
CA THR A 105 -19.37 -9.02 1.44
C THR A 105 -20.08 -8.78 2.77
N LEU A 106 -20.01 -7.56 3.31
CA LEU A 106 -20.70 -7.17 4.55
C LEU A 106 -22.23 -7.19 4.40
N LEU A 107 -22.76 -6.69 3.28
CA LEU A 107 -24.19 -6.73 2.99
C LEU A 107 -24.71 -8.15 2.82
N ASP A 108 -23.96 -9.00 2.11
CA ASP A 108 -24.29 -10.40 1.91
C ASP A 108 -24.27 -11.17 3.23
N HIS A 109 -23.30 -10.89 4.11
CA HIS A 109 -23.25 -11.46 5.46
C HIS A 109 -24.49 -11.09 6.27
N ARG A 110 -24.83 -9.79 6.34
CA ARG A 110 -26.03 -9.31 7.04
C ARG A 110 -27.31 -9.91 6.47
N ALA A 111 -27.38 -10.11 5.15
CA ALA A 111 -28.52 -10.74 4.50
C ALA A 111 -28.68 -12.21 4.92
N ARG A 112 -27.58 -12.94 5.16
CA ARG A 112 -27.61 -14.31 5.70
C ARG A 112 -28.08 -14.34 7.16
N GLU A 113 -27.60 -13.42 7.99
CA GLU A 113 -27.98 -13.34 9.41
C GLU A 113 -29.45 -12.95 9.60
N THR A 114 -29.94 -12.00 8.79
CA THR A 114 -31.30 -11.45 8.93
C THR A 114 -32.33 -12.13 8.03
N GLY A 115 -31.90 -12.94 7.07
CA GLY A 115 -32.75 -13.51 6.02
C GLY A 115 -33.28 -12.50 5.00
N ARG A 116 -32.88 -11.22 5.08
CA ARG A 116 -33.38 -10.14 4.22
C ARG A 116 -32.25 -9.48 3.42
N LYS A 117 -32.35 -9.55 2.10
CA LYS A 117 -31.50 -8.76 1.19
C LYS A 117 -31.92 -7.30 1.20
N MET A 118 -30.94 -6.41 1.32
CA MET A 118 -31.14 -4.96 1.29
C MET A 118 -30.94 -4.42 -0.13
N SER A 119 -31.84 -3.56 -0.60
CA SER A 119 -31.64 -2.88 -1.88
C SER A 119 -30.60 -1.76 -1.78
N GLN A 120 -29.94 -1.40 -2.88
CA GLN A 120 -28.99 -0.28 -2.89
C GLN A 120 -29.63 1.05 -2.45
N ALA A 121 -30.90 1.27 -2.82
CA ALA A 121 -31.63 2.47 -2.43
C ALA A 121 -31.92 2.50 -0.92
N GLU A 122 -32.30 1.36 -0.33
CA GLU A 122 -32.48 1.22 1.11
C GLU A 122 -31.14 1.42 1.86
N PHE A 123 -30.08 0.78 1.36
CA PHE A 123 -28.74 0.93 1.92
C PHE A 123 -28.25 2.38 1.89
N GLY A 124 -28.40 3.07 0.75
CA GLY A 124 -28.03 4.48 0.63
C GLY A 124 -28.74 5.38 1.63
N LYS A 125 -30.05 5.15 1.85
CA LYS A 125 -30.82 5.90 2.86
C LYS A 125 -30.31 5.65 4.27
N LEU A 126 -29.98 4.40 4.62
CA LEU A 126 -29.48 4.05 5.95
C LEU A 126 -28.10 4.67 6.24
N VAL A 127 -27.21 4.67 5.26
CA VAL A 127 -25.85 5.22 5.39
C VAL A 127 -25.81 6.76 5.21
N GLY A 128 -26.91 7.37 4.76
CA GLY A 128 -26.94 8.80 4.46
C GLY A 128 -26.11 9.17 3.21
N LEU A 129 -26.17 8.32 2.18
CA LEU A 129 -25.56 8.50 0.87
C LEU A 129 -26.63 8.63 -0.21
N SER A 130 -26.34 9.41 -1.25
CA SER A 130 -27.24 9.53 -2.39
C SER A 130 -27.30 8.20 -3.16
N GLN A 131 -28.45 7.88 -3.77
CA GLN A 131 -28.59 6.67 -4.60
C GLN A 131 -27.54 6.65 -5.73
N ARG A 132 -27.23 7.82 -6.31
CA ARG A 132 -26.18 7.95 -7.33
C ARG A 132 -24.81 7.54 -6.79
N THR A 133 -24.44 7.99 -5.60
CA THR A 133 -23.18 7.61 -4.95
C THR A 133 -23.09 6.11 -4.72
N VAL A 134 -24.18 5.49 -4.25
CA VAL A 134 -24.21 4.03 -4.05
C VAL A 134 -24.15 3.28 -5.38
N SER A 135 -24.86 3.75 -6.40
CA SER A 135 -24.80 3.17 -7.75
C SER A 135 -23.37 3.21 -8.30
N TYR A 136 -22.68 4.35 -8.15
CA TYR A 136 -21.30 4.52 -8.63
C TYR A 136 -20.27 3.72 -7.85
N LEU A 137 -20.54 3.45 -6.57
CA LEU A 137 -19.71 2.57 -5.76
C LEU A 137 -19.67 1.16 -6.35
N PHE A 138 -20.84 0.62 -6.72
CA PHE A 138 -20.97 -0.76 -7.24
C PHE A 138 -20.84 -0.88 -8.76
N ASP A 139 -20.76 0.23 -9.48
CA ASP A 139 -20.51 0.27 -10.91
C ASP A 139 -19.00 0.12 -11.15
N GLU A 140 -18.57 -1.03 -11.69
CA GLU A 140 -17.16 -1.31 -11.96
C GLU A 140 -16.59 -0.50 -13.13
N GLU A 141 -17.44 -0.03 -14.05
CA GLU A 141 -17.03 0.73 -15.25
C GLU A 141 -16.82 2.22 -14.93
N ASN A 142 -17.45 2.70 -13.85
CA ASN A 142 -17.28 4.08 -13.42
C ASN A 142 -15.82 4.31 -12.95
N VAL A 143 -15.19 5.39 -13.39
CA VAL A 143 -13.78 5.72 -13.04
C VAL A 143 -13.66 6.80 -11.96
N GLU A 144 -14.78 7.31 -11.43
CA GLU A 144 -14.76 8.29 -10.36
C GLU A 144 -14.19 7.66 -9.08
N SER A 145 -13.26 8.37 -8.45
CA SER A 145 -12.79 7.99 -7.12
C SER A 145 -13.91 8.09 -6.11
N ILE A 146 -13.97 7.08 -5.25
CA ILE A 146 -14.69 7.20 -4.00
C ILE A 146 -14.03 8.26 -3.12
N ARG A 147 -14.85 9.14 -2.54
CA ARG A 147 -14.38 10.16 -1.62
C ARG A 147 -14.16 9.56 -0.23
N SER A 148 -13.24 10.13 0.54
CA SER A 148 -12.95 9.65 1.91
C SER A 148 -14.16 9.73 2.84
N ASP A 149 -14.97 10.79 2.74
CA ASP A 149 -16.21 10.95 3.51
C ASP A 149 -17.24 9.86 3.21
N THR A 150 -17.27 9.36 1.98
CA THR A 150 -18.08 8.18 1.63
C THR A 150 -17.56 6.92 2.31
N ILE A 151 -16.23 6.69 2.31
CA ILE A 151 -15.62 5.53 2.99
C ILE A 151 -15.91 5.58 4.49
N ASP A 152 -15.76 6.74 5.12
CA ASP A 152 -15.98 6.93 6.56
C ASP A 152 -17.44 6.58 6.93
N LYS A 153 -18.42 7.10 6.20
CA LYS A 153 -19.85 6.78 6.41
C LYS A 153 -20.15 5.29 6.23
N LEU A 154 -19.58 4.68 5.20
CA LEU A 154 -19.74 3.24 4.96
C LEU A 154 -19.18 2.44 6.13
N ALA A 155 -17.97 2.78 6.58
CA ALA A 155 -17.31 2.08 7.69
C ALA A 155 -18.08 2.26 9.01
N GLU A 156 -18.51 3.48 9.31
CA GLU A 156 -19.30 3.81 10.50
C GLU A 156 -20.60 2.98 10.58
N HIS A 157 -21.32 2.81 9.46
CA HIS A 157 -22.54 2.00 9.41
C HIS A 157 -22.30 0.53 9.80
N PHE A 158 -21.11 -0.01 9.54
CA PHE A 158 -20.73 -1.37 9.91
C PHE A 158 -19.98 -1.45 11.25
N GLY A 159 -19.78 -0.33 11.94
CA GLY A 159 -18.99 -0.27 13.18
C GLY A 159 -17.49 -0.49 12.94
N LEU A 160 -16.99 -0.18 11.75
CA LEU A 160 -15.61 -0.41 11.33
C LEU A 160 -14.83 0.91 11.23
N GLN A 161 -13.50 0.82 11.28
CA GLN A 161 -12.63 1.91 10.84
C GLN A 161 -12.51 1.92 9.31
N ALA A 162 -12.36 3.10 8.70
CA ALA A 162 -12.28 3.29 7.23
C ALA A 162 -11.23 2.40 6.54
N PHE A 163 -10.10 2.13 7.20
CA PHE A 163 -9.04 1.31 6.62
C PHE A 163 -9.44 -0.15 6.43
N HIS A 164 -10.41 -0.70 7.18
CA HIS A 164 -10.91 -2.07 6.97
C HIS A 164 -11.48 -2.25 5.57
N LEU A 165 -12.19 -1.24 5.08
CA LEU A 165 -12.80 -1.29 3.76
C LEU A 165 -11.77 -1.14 2.62
N MET A 166 -10.57 -0.65 2.90
CA MET A 166 -9.53 -0.42 1.90
C MET A 166 -8.56 -1.59 1.73
N ILE A 167 -8.66 -2.63 2.57
CA ILE A 167 -7.78 -3.79 2.47
C ILE A 167 -8.40 -4.82 1.52
N PRO A 168 -7.70 -5.24 0.46
CA PRO A 168 -8.23 -6.20 -0.51
C PRO A 168 -8.44 -7.58 0.12
N ASN A 169 -9.47 -8.28 -0.36
CA ASN A 169 -9.70 -9.71 -0.11
C ASN A 169 -9.73 -10.10 1.38
N GLN A 170 -10.24 -9.22 2.24
CA GLN A 170 -10.40 -9.55 3.64
C GLN A 170 -11.54 -10.57 3.81
N PRO A 171 -11.29 -11.68 4.52
CA PRO A 171 -12.37 -12.58 4.90
C PRO A 171 -13.34 -11.85 5.84
N ILE A 172 -14.62 -12.24 5.80
CA ILE A 172 -15.67 -11.56 6.55
C ILE A 172 -15.41 -11.57 8.05
N GLU A 173 -14.80 -12.64 8.55
CA GLU A 173 -14.43 -12.79 9.95
C GLU A 173 -13.40 -11.74 10.37
N GLU A 174 -12.43 -11.42 9.51
CA GLU A 174 -11.43 -10.39 9.81
C GLU A 174 -12.03 -8.98 9.68
N LEU A 175 -12.88 -8.74 8.68
CA LEU A 175 -13.61 -7.46 8.53
C LEU A 175 -14.46 -7.13 9.74
N LEU A 176 -15.10 -8.14 10.36
CA LEU A 176 -15.96 -7.95 11.53
C LEU A 176 -15.21 -8.08 12.86
N SER A 177 -13.94 -8.51 12.82
CA SER A 177 -13.16 -8.67 14.05
C SER A 177 -12.38 -7.41 14.37
N ASN A 178 -12.30 -7.08 15.66
CA ASN A 178 -11.41 -6.02 16.13
C ASN A 178 -9.94 -6.49 16.25
N ARG A 179 -9.53 -7.51 15.48
CA ARG A 179 -8.20 -8.12 15.62
C ARG A 179 -7.11 -7.21 15.11
N ILE A 180 -7.37 -6.53 14.01
CA ILE A 180 -6.44 -5.58 13.42
C ILE A 180 -6.20 -4.42 14.39
N GLU A 181 -7.24 -3.86 14.99
CA GLU A 181 -7.16 -2.78 15.96
C GLU A 181 -6.38 -3.22 17.19
N LYS A 182 -6.67 -4.41 17.73
CA LYS A 182 -5.91 -4.98 18.84
C LYS A 182 -4.44 -5.16 18.48
N LEU A 183 -4.12 -5.60 17.26
CA LEU A 183 -2.74 -5.76 16.81
C LEU A 183 -2.04 -4.41 16.74
N VAL A 184 -2.69 -3.40 16.17
CA VAL A 184 -2.18 -2.02 16.12
C VAL A 184 -1.99 -1.46 17.53
N GLU A 185 -2.98 -1.61 18.40
CA GLU A 185 -2.95 -1.13 19.78
C GLU A 185 -1.81 -1.79 20.57
N ASN A 186 -1.67 -3.12 20.49
CA ASN A 186 -0.59 -3.86 21.13
C ASN A 186 0.77 -3.40 20.61
N TYR A 187 0.91 -3.19 19.29
CA TYR A 187 2.13 -2.68 18.70
C TYR A 187 2.46 -1.27 19.20
N LEU A 188 1.49 -0.36 19.25
CA LEU A 188 1.70 1.02 19.70
C LEU A 188 2.19 1.09 21.15
N HIS A 189 1.55 0.30 22.03
CA HIS A 189 1.86 0.26 23.46
C HIS A 189 3.05 -0.63 23.82
N SER A 190 3.58 -1.40 22.87
CA SER A 190 4.79 -2.19 23.10
C SER A 190 6.06 -1.33 23.17
N ASP A 191 7.04 -1.82 23.92
CA ASP A 191 8.37 -1.23 23.99
C ASP A 191 9.15 -1.48 22.67
N ASN A 192 10.36 -0.94 22.58
CA ASN A 192 11.18 -1.10 21.36
C ASN A 192 11.50 -2.57 21.06
N SER A 193 11.63 -3.41 22.08
CA SER A 193 11.86 -4.84 21.95
C SER A 193 10.65 -5.53 21.32
N GLY A 194 9.45 -5.26 21.83
CA GLY A 194 8.19 -5.79 21.28
C GLY A 194 7.96 -5.34 19.84
N LYS A 195 8.16 -4.05 19.53
CA LYS A 195 8.06 -3.53 18.16
C LYS A 195 9.00 -4.25 17.21
N HIS A 196 10.26 -4.42 17.62
CA HIS A 196 11.26 -5.12 16.82
C HIS A 196 10.87 -6.59 16.58
N ALA A 197 10.41 -7.30 17.62
CA ALA A 197 9.94 -8.66 17.48
C ALA A 197 8.76 -8.79 16.50
N THR A 198 7.78 -7.88 16.57
CA THR A 198 6.67 -7.84 15.62
C THR A 198 7.16 -7.63 14.18
N MET A 199 8.09 -6.69 13.95
CA MET A 199 8.65 -6.48 12.61
C MET A 199 9.36 -7.73 12.08
N VAL A 200 10.21 -8.37 12.90
CA VAL A 200 10.96 -9.57 12.51
C VAL A 200 10.01 -10.72 12.15
N VAL A 201 8.96 -10.94 12.94
CA VAL A 201 7.95 -11.97 12.65
C VAL A 201 7.23 -11.67 11.34
N SER A 202 6.85 -10.41 11.12
CA SER A 202 6.19 -9.99 9.87
C SER A 202 7.09 -10.15 8.64
N GLU A 203 8.35 -9.72 8.72
CA GLU A 203 9.34 -9.86 7.63
C GLU A 203 9.62 -11.34 7.32
N THR A 204 9.83 -12.15 8.35
CA THR A 204 10.09 -13.59 8.23
C THR A 204 8.91 -14.29 7.56
N ARG A 205 7.68 -13.96 7.95
CA ARG A 205 6.48 -14.56 7.37
C ARG A 205 6.27 -14.15 5.91
N ALA A 206 6.52 -12.89 5.58
CA ALA A 206 6.47 -12.42 4.20
C ALA A 206 7.49 -13.13 3.30
N HIS A 207 8.70 -13.38 3.82
CA HIS A 207 9.74 -14.11 3.10
C HIS A 207 9.29 -15.54 2.75
N TYR A 208 8.79 -16.30 3.74
CA TYR A 208 8.35 -17.68 3.51
C TYR A 208 7.15 -17.79 2.55
N GLN A 209 6.19 -16.86 2.62
CA GLN A 209 5.06 -16.85 1.69
C GLN A 209 5.50 -16.56 0.24
N GLY A 210 6.51 -15.70 0.06
CA GLY A 210 7.11 -15.42 -1.25
C GLY A 210 7.80 -16.65 -1.83
N GLU A 211 8.59 -17.37 -1.04
CA GLU A 211 9.27 -18.60 -1.48
C GLU A 211 8.28 -19.73 -1.82
N GLU A 212 7.21 -19.90 -1.02
CA GLU A 212 6.16 -20.88 -1.29
C GLU A 212 5.44 -20.58 -2.61
N TYR A 213 5.17 -19.29 -2.90
CA TYR A 213 4.57 -18.86 -4.16
C TYR A 213 5.49 -19.12 -5.36
N ILE A 214 6.78 -18.76 -5.25
CA ILE A 214 7.77 -19.01 -6.31
C ILE A 214 7.87 -20.52 -6.59
N ASN A 215 7.91 -21.34 -5.54
CA ASN A 215 7.98 -22.80 -5.69
C ASN A 215 6.73 -23.39 -6.36
N LYS A 216 5.53 -22.88 -6.08
CA LYS A 216 4.29 -23.31 -6.76
C LYS A 216 4.28 -22.92 -8.24
N VAL A 217 4.70 -21.71 -8.57
CA VAL A 217 4.73 -21.21 -9.96
C VAL A 217 5.81 -21.92 -10.78
N VAL A 218 7.00 -22.13 -10.21
CA VAL A 218 8.13 -22.75 -10.92
C VAL A 218 7.95 -24.26 -11.08
N ASN A 219 7.41 -24.95 -10.07
CA ASN A 219 7.33 -26.41 -10.08
C ASN A 219 5.99 -26.97 -10.57
N GLY A 220 5.08 -26.13 -11.08
CA GLY A 220 3.86 -26.54 -11.77
C GLY A 220 2.92 -27.45 -10.96
N SER A 221 3.02 -27.42 -9.63
CA SER A 221 2.19 -28.24 -8.75
C SER A 221 0.88 -27.50 -8.47
N THR A 222 -0.09 -27.65 -9.37
CA THR A 222 -1.50 -27.34 -9.13
C THR A 222 -2.18 -28.47 -8.37
#